data_AF-A0A1I2PND2-F1
#
_entry.id   AF-A0A1I2PND2-F1
#
_cell.length_a   1.000
_cell.length_b   1.000
_cell.length_c   1.000
_cell.angle_alpha   90.00
_cell.angle_beta   90.00
_cell.angle_gamma   90.00
#
_symmetry.space_group_name_H-M   'P 1'
#
loop_
_entity.id
_entity.type
_entity.pdbx_description
1 polymer ?
#
loop_
_entity_poly.entity_id
_entity_poly.type
_entity_poly.pdbx_seq_one_letter_code
_entity_poly.pdbx_strand_id
1 'polypeptide(L)' 'MFAKLLKFTSKYGTKAVKWCWKHKWELLNASSAAYDIIKDLFG' A
#
# COMPACT_ATOMS: atom_id res chain seq x y z
N MET A 1 9.56 -5.79 4.12
CA MET A 1 8.95 -4.45 4.19
C MET A 1 7.58 -4.39 3.52
N PHE A 2 7.44 -4.87 2.27
CA PHE A 2 6.16 -4.92 1.55
C PHE A 2 5.03 -5.72 2.24
N ALA A 3 5.35 -6.82 2.94
CA ALA A 3 4.35 -7.60 3.68
C ALA A 3 3.65 -6.81 4.81
N LYS A 4 4.35 -5.88 5.46
CA LYS A 4 3.74 -4.97 6.46
C LYS A 4 2.80 -3.97 5.78
N LEU A 5 3.20 -3.49 4.61
CA LEU A 5 2.43 -2.58 3.77
C LEU A 5 1.14 -3.24 3.26
N LEU A 6 1.22 -4.50 2.84
CA LEU A 6 0.07 -5.34 2.47
C LEU A 6 -0.88 -5.55 3.65
N LYS A 7 -0.34 -5.84 4.84
CA LYS A 7 -1.16 -5.98 6.06
C LYS A 7 -1.87 -4.67 6.41
N PHE A 8 -1.23 -3.53 6.15
CA PHE A 8 -1.83 -2.21 6.29
C PHE A 8 -2.92 -1.97 5.24
N THR A 9 -2.63 -2.22 3.96
CA THR A 9 -3.62 -2.06 2.87
C THR A 9 -4.82 -2.98 2.99
N SER A 10 -4.65 -4.18 3.54
CA SER A 10 -5.75 -5.14 3.76
C SER A 10 -6.86 -4.59 4.64
N LYS A 11 -6.58 -3.60 5.51
CA LYS A 11 -7.62 -2.94 6.32
C LYS A 11 -8.61 -2.13 5.48
N TYR A 12 -8.17 -1.66 4.30
CA TYR A 12 -8.97 -0.87 3.37
C TYR A 12 -9.69 -1.72 2.31
N GLY A 13 -9.56 -3.05 2.39
CA GLY A 13 -10.25 -4.00 1.55
C GLY A 13 -9.49 -4.43 0.29
N THR A 14 -10.13 -5.30 -0.49
CA THR A 14 -9.51 -6.03 -1.60
C THR A 14 -9.09 -5.13 -2.77
N LYS A 15 -9.76 -3.99 -2.96
CA LYS A 15 -9.40 -2.99 -3.97
C LYS A 15 -8.05 -2.34 -3.66
N ALA A 16 -7.81 -1.99 -2.40
CA ALA A 16 -6.55 -1.39 -1.94
C ALA A 16 -5.39 -2.37 -2.06
N VAL A 17 -5.62 -3.65 -1.74
CA VAL A 17 -4.63 -4.72 -1.92
C VAL A 17 -4.27 -4.89 -3.40
N LYS A 18 -5.27 -4.91 -4.30
CA LYS A 18 -5.02 -5.03 -5.76
C LYS A 18 -4.25 -3.82 -6.30
N TRP A 19 -4.58 -2.61 -5.83
CA TRP A 19 -3.84 -1.40 -6.17
C TRP A 19 -2.39 -1.44 -5.67
N CYS A 20 -2.18 -1.88 -4.43
CA CYS A 20 -0.86 -2.04 -3.82
C CYS A 20 0.03 -3.03 -4.58
N TRP A 21 -0.55 -4.13 -5.09
CA TRP A 21 0.15 -5.08 -5.95
C TRP A 21 0.53 -4.49 -7.31
N LYS A 22 -0.36 -3.68 -7.90
CA LYS A 22 -0.09 -3.00 -9.18
C LYS A 22 1.05 -1.98 -9.06
N HIS A 23 1.13 -1.26 -7.94
CA HIS A 23 2.15 -0.24 -7.67
C HIS A 23 3.30 -0.74 -6.77
N LYS A 24 3.52 -2.06 -6.72
CA LYS A 24 4.47 -2.72 -5.81
C LYS A 24 5.87 -2.11 -5.85
N TRP A 25 6.41 -1.84 -7.04
CA TRP A 25 7.76 -1.33 -7.22
C TRP A 25 7.91 0.13 -6.76
N GLU A 26 6.89 0.95 -7.03
CA GLU A 26 6.85 2.35 -6.58
C GLU A 26 6.76 2.43 -5.06
N LEU A 27 5.93 1.59 -4.44
CA LEU A 27 5.77 1.52 -2.99
C LEU A 27 7.02 0.96 -2.30
N LEU A 28 7.73 0.01 -2.93
CA LEU A 28 9.02 -0.47 -2.45
C LEU A 28 10.09 0.62 -2.47
N ASN A 29 10.09 1.47 -3.50
CA ASN A 29 11.03 2.59 -3.62
C ASN A 29 10.67 3.74 -2.67
N ALA A 30 9.36 3.99 -2.47
CA ALA A 30 8.84 5.04 -1.60
C ALA A 30 8.97 4.71 -0.10
N SER A 31 9.18 3.44 0.26
CA SER A 31 9.48 2.98 1.62
C SER A 31 8.49 3.51 2.69
N SER A 32 8.83 4.60 3.41
CA SER A 32 7.92 5.22 4.40
C SER A 32 6.75 5.99 3.76
N ALA A 33 6.96 6.64 2.62
CA ALA A 33 5.92 7.43 1.94
C ALA A 33 4.78 6.55 1.37
N ALA A 34 5.04 5.26 1.18
CA ALA A 34 4.03 4.31 0.73
C ALA A 34 2.83 4.20 1.70
N TYR A 35 3.05 4.32 3.01
CA TYR A 35 1.95 4.30 3.99
C TYR A 35 1.08 5.55 3.91
N ASP A 36 1.68 6.73 3.70
CA ASP A 36 0.96 7.99 3.51
C ASP A 36 0.13 7.96 2.23
N ILE A 37 0.71 7.51 1.11
CA ILE A 37 0.00 7.39 -0.17
C ILE A 37 -1.22 6.47 -0.03
N ILE A 38 -1.05 5.32 0.63
CA ILE A 38 -2.18 4.39 0.85
C ILE A 38 -3.25 5.02 1.74
N LYS A 39 -2.83 5.74 2.78
CA LYS A 39 -3.76 6.39 3.71
C LYS A 39 -4.52 7.54 3.03
N ASP A 40 -3.88 8.30 2.16
CA ASP A 40 -4.50 9.39 1.38
C ASP A 40 -5.50 8.86 0.34
N LEU A 41 -5.19 7.74 -0.30
CA LEU A 41 -6.06 7.15 -1.33
C LEU A 41 -7.24 6.36 -0.78
N PHE A 42 -7.08 5.71 0.38
CA PHE A 42 -8.06 4.74 0.89
C PHE A 42 -8.57 5.02 2.31
N GLY A 43 -7.91 5.88 3.09
CA GLY A 43 -8.36 6.32 4.41
C GLY A 43 -9.33 7.49 4.33
#